data_AF-A0A8B1P285-F1
#
_entry.id   AF-A0A8B1P285-F1
#
_cell.length_a   1.000
_cell.length_b   1.000
_cell.length_c   1.000
_cell.angle_alpha   90.00
_cell.angle_beta   90.00
_cell.angle_gamma   90.00
#
_symmetry.space_group_name_H-M   'P 1'
#
loop_
_entity.id
_entity.type
_entity.pdbx_description
1 polymer ?
#
loop_
_entity_poly.entity_id
_entity_poly.type
_entity_poly.pdbx_seq_one_letter_code
_entity_poly.pdbx_strand_id
1 'polypeptide(L)'
;MCAACGRIRERPGGEVCEHCGAATADGAAADGASGDEDDAAQDGGTGTRGTPQRRAPLPRDRDEEGRARSARPRDGLGRPLPYGSPGVARQPEGVVRTPAQSLTEAQRLLDDGMPFHAHEVLEDAWKAAPEAERELWRGLAQLAVGLTHAARGNAVGGTALLDRGTSALAPYADAAPYGIDVAGLLAWSRELTGRLTGSGAVPAAETAPRLRTTGDTTENRPTA
;
A
#
# COMPACT_ATOMS: atom_id res chain seq x y z
N MET A 1 7.10 -13.79 2.07
CA MET A 1 6.37 -12.66 1.47
C MET A 1 5.74 -11.87 2.59
N CYS A 2 5.86 -10.54 2.57
CA CYS A 2 5.20 -9.67 3.52
C CYS A 2 3.68 -9.74 3.33
N ALA A 3 2.91 -9.94 4.40
CA ALA A 3 1.45 -9.98 4.33
C ALA A 3 0.84 -8.61 3.97
N ALA A 4 1.55 -7.52 4.22
CA ALA A 4 1.08 -6.16 3.94
C ALA A 4 1.31 -5.73 2.48
N CYS A 5 2.51 -5.95 1.94
CA CYS A 5 2.89 -5.51 0.59
C CYS A 5 3.11 -6.63 -0.43
N GLY A 6 2.97 -7.90 -0.05
CA GLY A 6 3.10 -9.05 -0.95
C GLY A 6 4.53 -9.37 -1.44
N ARG A 7 5.51 -8.46 -1.27
CA ARG A 7 6.90 -8.68 -1.70
C ARG A 7 7.62 -9.74 -0.87
N ILE A 8 8.53 -10.47 -1.50
CA ILE A 8 9.45 -11.36 -0.80
C ILE A 8 10.35 -10.51 0.09
N ARG A 9 10.56 -10.93 1.34
CA ARG A 9 11.47 -10.25 2.26
C ARG A 9 12.86 -10.85 2.08
N GLU A 10 13.86 -9.99 2.01
CA GLU A 10 15.28 -10.36 2.00
C GLU A 10 15.73 -10.79 3.39
N ARG A 11 15.12 -10.24 4.45
CA ARG A 11 15.30 -10.68 5.84
C ARG A 11 14.05 -11.40 6.36
N PRO A 12 13.96 -12.74 6.21
CA PRO A 12 12.90 -13.52 6.83
C PRO A 12 12.99 -13.39 8.36
N GLY A 13 11.92 -12.92 9.01
CA GLY A 13 11.86 -12.80 10.47
C GLY A 13 12.28 -11.45 11.07
N GLY A 14 12.66 -10.46 10.27
CA GLY A 14 12.85 -9.10 10.80
C GLY A 14 11.53 -8.54 11.35
N GLU A 15 11.60 -7.71 12.38
CA GLU A 15 10.41 -7.13 13.03
C GLU A 15 9.62 -6.23 12.07
N VAL A 16 10.29 -5.60 11.11
CA VAL A 16 9.70 -4.67 10.15
C VAL A 16 10.07 -5.06 8.71
N CYS A 17 9.10 -5.03 7.81
CA CYS A 17 9.35 -5.24 6.38
C CYS A 17 10.13 -4.07 5.77
N GLU A 18 11.29 -4.37 5.20
CA GLU A 18 12.19 -3.46 4.50
C GLU A 18 11.55 -2.72 3.31
N HIS A 19 10.53 -3.33 2.68
CA HIS A 19 9.87 -2.76 1.51
C HIS A 19 8.71 -1.82 1.85
N CYS A 20 8.03 -2.05 2.99
CA CYS A 20 6.77 -1.37 3.28
C CYS A 20 6.59 -0.96 4.75
N GLY A 21 7.60 -1.13 5.60
CA GLY A 21 7.54 -0.72 7.01
C GLY A 21 6.53 -1.49 7.87
N ALA A 22 5.89 -2.53 7.35
CA ALA A 22 4.90 -3.29 8.11
C ALA A 22 5.57 -4.15 9.19
N ALA A 23 5.13 -4.01 10.44
CA ALA A 23 5.54 -4.86 11.54
C ALA A 23 5.03 -6.31 11.35
N THR A 24 5.77 -7.29 11.86
CA THR A 24 5.29 -8.67 12.00
C THR A 24 4.29 -8.78 13.15
N ALA A 25 3.30 -9.66 13.04
CA ALA A 25 2.24 -9.83 14.06
C ALA A 25 2.79 -10.09 15.48
N ASP A 26 3.97 -10.69 15.60
CA ASP A 26 4.62 -10.99 16.88
C ASP A 26 5.28 -9.79 17.56
N GLY A 27 5.52 -8.68 16.85
CA GLY A 27 6.17 -7.47 17.39
C GLY A 27 5.20 -6.48 18.06
N ALA A 28 3.90 -6.72 17.98
CA ALA A 28 2.88 -5.87 18.59
C ALA A 28 2.60 -6.20 20.08
N ALA A 29 3.18 -7.28 20.60
CA ALA A 29 2.90 -7.80 21.94
C ALA A 29 3.99 -7.51 22.99
N ALA A 30 5.08 -6.83 22.63
CA ALA A 30 6.24 -6.64 23.51
C ALA A 30 6.32 -5.22 24.10
N ASP A 31 5.22 -4.70 24.64
CA ASP A 31 5.25 -3.54 25.54
C ASP A 31 4.18 -3.74 26.64
N GLY A 32 4.57 -4.42 27.73
CA GLY A 32 3.71 -4.52 28.91
C GLY A 32 4.14 -5.58 29.93
N ALA A 33 4.43 -5.10 31.15
CA ALA A 33 4.49 -5.79 32.43
C ALA A 33 5.82 -6.45 32.86
N SER A 34 6.57 -5.67 33.63
CA SER A 34 7.36 -6.09 34.79
C SER A 34 6.46 -6.64 35.91
N GLY A 35 6.89 -7.72 36.58
CA GLY A 35 6.31 -8.21 37.83
C GLY A 35 7.07 -9.43 38.33
N ASP A 36 7.82 -9.25 39.42
CA ASP A 36 8.38 -10.29 40.28
C ASP A 36 7.31 -11.26 40.80
N GLU A 37 7.66 -12.54 41.01
CA GLU A 37 7.38 -13.32 42.23
C GLU A 37 7.98 -14.75 42.16
N ASP A 38 8.42 -15.20 43.34
CA ASP A 38 9.15 -16.43 43.68
C ASP A 38 8.27 -17.71 43.78
N ASP A 39 8.96 -18.83 44.01
CA ASP A 39 8.57 -20.10 44.68
C ASP A 39 8.18 -21.38 43.86
N ALA A 40 9.16 -22.28 43.85
CA ALA A 40 9.14 -23.71 44.25
C ALA A 40 8.22 -24.81 43.62
N ALA A 41 8.94 -25.86 43.16
CA ALA A 41 8.70 -27.31 43.36
C ALA A 41 7.92 -28.19 42.33
N GLN A 42 8.70 -29.08 41.68
CA GLN A 42 8.54 -30.55 41.48
C GLN A 42 7.21 -31.14 40.94
N ASP A 43 7.25 -31.88 39.81
CA ASP A 43 7.25 -33.36 39.74
C ASP A 43 7.21 -33.85 38.26
N GLY A 44 7.71 -35.06 38.03
CA GLY A 44 7.99 -35.65 36.72
C GLY A 44 6.77 -36.19 35.94
N GLY A 45 7.00 -36.40 34.64
CA GLY A 45 6.06 -37.04 33.74
C GLY A 45 6.66 -37.27 32.36
N THR A 46 7.22 -38.46 32.16
CA THR A 46 7.74 -38.97 30.89
C THR A 46 6.61 -39.10 29.85
N GLY A 47 6.46 -38.08 29.00
CA GLY A 47 5.56 -38.08 27.85
C GLY A 47 6.32 -38.08 26.53
N THR A 48 6.20 -39.18 25.78
CA THR A 48 6.76 -39.42 24.44
C THR A 48 6.68 -38.19 23.52
N ARG A 49 7.84 -37.74 23.03
CA ARG A 49 7.98 -36.68 22.02
C ARG A 49 7.35 -37.11 20.69
N GLY A 50 6.08 -36.79 20.49
CA GLY A 50 5.43 -36.82 19.19
C GLY A 50 6.01 -35.71 18.31
N THR A 51 6.67 -36.08 17.21
CA THR A 51 7.16 -35.13 16.21
C THR A 51 5.96 -34.36 15.63
N PRO A 52 5.95 -33.01 15.60
CA PRO A 52 4.86 -32.28 14.98
C PRO A 52 4.89 -32.59 13.48
N GLN A 53 3.90 -33.34 13.00
CA GLN A 53 3.74 -33.60 11.58
C GLN A 53 3.55 -32.25 10.87
N ARG A 54 4.54 -31.84 10.07
CA ARG A 54 4.41 -30.70 9.17
C ARG A 54 3.21 -30.97 8.27
N ARG A 55 2.08 -30.28 8.50
CA ARG A 55 0.97 -30.25 7.54
C ARG A 55 1.54 -29.84 6.19
N ALA A 56 1.35 -30.68 5.18
CA ALA A 56 1.73 -30.35 3.82
C ALA A 56 1.10 -28.98 3.46
N PRO A 57 1.85 -28.05 2.84
CA PRO A 57 1.29 -26.77 2.44
C PRO A 57 0.05 -27.01 1.59
N LEU A 58 -1.08 -26.39 1.95
CA LEU A 58 -2.27 -26.40 1.11
C LEU A 58 -1.88 -26.01 -0.32
N PRO A 59 -2.41 -26.69 -1.35
CA PRO A 59 -2.14 -26.34 -2.74
C PRO A 59 -2.37 -24.84 -2.94
N ARG A 60 -1.37 -24.12 -3.45
CA ARG A 60 -1.52 -22.70 -3.77
C ARG A 60 -2.50 -22.57 -4.93
N ASP A 61 -3.49 -21.69 -4.79
CA ASP A 61 -4.41 -21.35 -5.87
C ASP A 61 -3.62 -20.98 -7.14
N ARG A 62 -4.11 -21.42 -8.29
CA ARG A 62 -3.52 -21.17 -9.60
C ARG A 62 -4.57 -20.54 -10.53
N ASP A 63 -4.15 -19.69 -11.45
CA ASP A 63 -5.01 -19.20 -12.54
C ASP A 63 -5.22 -20.25 -13.64
N GLU A 64 -6.01 -19.91 -14.65
CA GLU A 64 -6.31 -20.78 -15.80
C GLU A 64 -5.05 -21.18 -16.59
N GLU A 65 -3.98 -20.38 -16.49
CA GLU A 65 -2.66 -20.67 -17.06
C GLU A 65 -1.71 -21.41 -16.09
N GLY A 66 -2.19 -21.82 -14.92
CA GLY A 66 -1.42 -22.57 -13.93
C GLY A 66 -0.40 -21.74 -13.13
N ARG A 67 -0.41 -20.41 -13.23
CA ARG A 67 0.42 -19.52 -12.42
C ARG A 67 -0.15 -19.44 -11.01
N ALA A 68 0.71 -19.50 -9.99
CA ALA A 68 0.29 -19.37 -8.60
C ALA A 68 -0.35 -18.00 -8.36
N ARG A 69 -1.68 -17.94 -8.32
CA ARG A 69 -2.46 -16.71 -8.19
C ARG A 69 -3.53 -16.97 -7.15
N SER A 70 -3.43 -16.28 -6.02
CA SER A 70 -4.40 -16.42 -4.93
C SER A 70 -5.77 -16.00 -5.42
N ALA A 71 -6.72 -16.95 -5.45
CA ALA A 71 -8.11 -16.71 -5.83
C ALA A 71 -8.94 -16.14 -4.65
N ARG A 72 -8.29 -15.84 -3.52
CA ARG A 72 -8.95 -15.28 -2.34
C ARG A 72 -9.55 -13.90 -2.68
N PRO A 73 -10.84 -13.69 -2.37
CA PRO A 73 -11.47 -12.38 -2.46
C PRO A 73 -10.72 -11.33 -1.63
N ARG A 74 -10.78 -10.06 -2.04
CA ARG A 74 -10.13 -8.94 -1.34
C ARG A 74 -11.09 -7.78 -1.12
N ASP A 75 -10.85 -6.97 -0.10
CA ASP A 75 -11.56 -5.70 0.06
C ASP A 75 -11.03 -4.60 -0.89
N GLY A 76 -11.64 -3.41 -0.85
CA GLY A 76 -11.22 -2.26 -1.68
C GLY A 76 -9.80 -1.74 -1.39
N LEU A 77 -9.24 -2.10 -0.23
CA LEU A 77 -7.85 -1.83 0.14
C LEU A 77 -6.91 -2.98 -0.23
N GLY A 78 -7.40 -4.09 -0.78
CA GLY A 78 -6.62 -5.26 -1.18
C GLY A 78 -6.33 -6.29 -0.08
N ARG A 79 -6.94 -6.18 1.11
CA ARG A 79 -6.77 -7.18 2.19
C ARG A 79 -7.51 -8.48 1.84
N PRO A 80 -6.91 -9.66 2.04
CA PRO A 80 -7.59 -10.92 1.82
C PRO A 80 -8.82 -11.07 2.73
N LEU A 81 -9.93 -11.50 2.15
CA LEU A 81 -11.17 -11.84 2.83
C LEU A 81 -11.31 -13.37 2.99
N PRO A 82 -12.22 -13.83 3.88
CA PRO A 82 -12.64 -15.23 3.92
C PRO A 82 -13.17 -15.70 2.55
N TYR A 83 -13.00 -16.98 2.24
CA TYR A 83 -13.62 -17.56 1.05
C TYR A 83 -15.15 -17.48 1.15
N GLY A 84 -15.82 -17.16 0.04
CA GLY A 84 -17.27 -16.95 -0.02
C GLY A 84 -17.72 -15.53 0.32
N SER A 85 -16.83 -14.67 0.85
CA SER A 85 -17.12 -13.24 0.96
C SER A 85 -17.13 -12.56 -0.41
N PRO A 86 -18.04 -11.59 -0.67
CA PRO A 86 -17.92 -10.74 -1.84
C PRO A 86 -16.63 -9.93 -1.73
N GLY A 87 -15.80 -10.02 -2.76
CA GLY A 87 -14.58 -9.21 -2.88
C GLY A 87 -14.71 -8.17 -3.98
N VAL A 88 -13.81 -7.19 -3.97
CA VAL A 88 -13.61 -6.26 -5.06
C VAL A 88 -12.66 -6.90 -6.08
N ALA A 89 -13.04 -6.85 -7.35
CA ALA A 89 -12.19 -7.33 -8.43
C ALA A 89 -10.94 -6.46 -8.54
N ARG A 90 -9.77 -7.10 -8.70
CA ARG A 90 -8.51 -6.40 -8.96
C ARG A 90 -8.59 -5.64 -10.28
N GLN A 91 -7.77 -4.60 -10.42
CA GLN A 91 -7.63 -3.95 -11.71
C GLN A 91 -7.08 -4.95 -12.74
N PRO A 92 -7.57 -4.92 -13.99
CA PRO A 92 -7.01 -5.74 -15.04
C PRO A 92 -5.55 -5.34 -15.28
N GLU A 93 -4.64 -6.29 -15.10
CA GLU A 93 -3.20 -6.12 -15.31
C GLU A 93 -2.89 -5.95 -16.81
N GLY A 94 -1.96 -5.05 -17.14
CA GLY A 94 -1.45 -4.92 -18.52
C GLY A 94 -2.37 -4.19 -19.50
N VAL A 95 -3.38 -3.48 -18.99
CA VAL A 95 -4.21 -2.60 -19.83
C VAL A 95 -3.41 -1.36 -20.22
N VAL A 96 -3.13 -1.24 -21.50
CA VAL A 96 -2.43 -0.08 -22.07
C VAL A 96 -3.33 1.15 -21.98
N ARG A 97 -2.86 2.16 -21.24
CA ARG A 97 -3.52 3.46 -21.07
C ARG A 97 -2.54 4.58 -21.43
N THR A 98 -3.05 5.66 -22.00
CA THR A 98 -2.26 6.89 -22.14
C THR A 98 -2.00 7.51 -20.75
N PRO A 99 -0.97 8.36 -20.58
CA PRO A 99 -0.75 9.11 -19.35
C PRO A 99 -2.00 9.77 -18.77
N ALA A 100 -2.78 10.46 -19.60
CA ALA A 100 -4.00 11.14 -19.18
C ALA A 100 -5.10 10.17 -18.72
N GLN A 101 -5.24 9.00 -19.38
CA GLN A 101 -6.19 7.96 -18.99
C GLN A 101 -5.78 7.31 -17.67
N SER A 102 -4.49 7.01 -17.48
CA SER A 102 -3.95 6.46 -16.23
C SER A 102 -4.20 7.39 -15.05
N LEU A 103 -3.92 8.69 -15.20
CA LEU A 103 -4.17 9.69 -14.16
C LEU A 103 -5.66 9.85 -13.85
N THR A 104 -6.52 9.85 -14.88
CA THR A 104 -7.98 9.98 -14.69
C THR A 104 -8.55 8.77 -13.94
N GLU A 105 -8.16 7.56 -14.33
CA GLU A 105 -8.64 6.34 -13.67
C GLU A 105 -8.07 6.21 -12.25
N ALA A 106 -6.78 6.52 -12.05
CA ALA A 106 -6.20 6.54 -10.71
C ALA A 106 -6.89 7.56 -9.80
N GLN A 107 -7.22 8.76 -10.29
CA GLN A 107 -7.98 9.74 -9.51
C GLN A 107 -9.35 9.22 -9.11
N ARG A 108 -10.11 8.65 -10.06
CA ARG A 108 -11.43 8.07 -9.79
C ARG A 108 -11.37 7.00 -8.70
N LEU A 109 -10.38 6.11 -8.77
CA LEU A 109 -10.17 5.07 -7.77
C LEU A 109 -9.76 5.64 -6.40
N LEU A 110 -8.96 6.70 -6.36
CA LEU A 110 -8.63 7.39 -5.10
C LEU A 110 -9.87 8.02 -4.47
N ASP A 111 -10.69 8.70 -5.28
CA ASP A 111 -11.94 9.32 -4.85
C ASP A 111 -12.94 8.29 -4.31
N ASP A 112 -12.96 7.08 -4.87
CA ASP A 112 -13.76 5.94 -4.41
C ASP A 112 -13.18 5.25 -3.15
N GLY A 113 -12.06 5.75 -2.60
CA GLY A 113 -11.41 5.14 -1.44
C GLY A 113 -10.70 3.81 -1.75
N MET A 114 -10.28 3.61 -3.00
CA MET A 114 -9.58 2.41 -3.50
C MET A 114 -8.11 2.69 -3.85
N PRO A 115 -7.28 3.19 -2.92
CA PRO A 115 -5.89 3.58 -3.20
C PRO A 115 -4.99 2.42 -3.64
N PHE A 116 -5.31 1.16 -3.25
CA PHE A 116 -4.56 0.00 -3.71
C PHE A 116 -4.76 -0.25 -5.21
N HIS A 117 -6.00 -0.08 -5.68
CA HIS A 117 -6.34 -0.22 -7.10
C HIS A 117 -5.75 0.95 -7.91
N ALA A 118 -5.76 2.16 -7.36
CA ALA A 118 -5.07 3.30 -7.97
C ALA A 118 -3.55 3.04 -8.10
N HIS A 119 -2.93 2.44 -7.08
CA HIS A 119 -1.54 1.99 -7.14
C HIS A 119 -1.29 1.02 -8.31
N GLU A 120 -2.18 0.03 -8.53
CA GLU A 120 -2.03 -0.92 -9.65
C GLU A 120 -2.04 -0.19 -11.01
N VAL A 121 -2.96 0.76 -11.21
CA VAL A 121 -3.02 1.57 -12.44
C VAL A 121 -1.74 2.40 -12.65
N LEU A 122 -1.25 3.04 -11.58
CA LEU A 122 -0.04 3.86 -11.63
C LEU A 122 1.24 3.03 -11.80
N GLU A 123 1.25 1.80 -11.27
CA GLU A 123 2.37 0.87 -11.47
C GLU A 123 2.46 0.40 -12.93
N ASP A 124 1.32 0.13 -13.58
CA ASP A 124 1.31 -0.21 -15.00
C ASP A 124 1.75 0.97 -15.87
N ALA A 125 1.36 2.21 -15.51
CA ALA A 125 1.88 3.41 -16.15
C ALA A 125 3.41 3.55 -15.96
N TRP A 126 3.92 3.25 -14.76
CA TRP A 126 5.36 3.24 -14.48
C TRP A 126 6.13 2.21 -15.32
N LYS A 127 5.59 1.00 -15.50
CA LYS A 127 6.21 -0.04 -16.35
C LYS A 127 6.29 0.39 -17.81
N ALA A 128 5.27 1.11 -18.29
CA ALA A 128 5.17 1.59 -19.66
C ALA A 128 5.86 2.94 -19.94
N ALA A 129 6.23 3.69 -18.89
CA ALA A 129 6.76 5.04 -19.02
C ALA A 129 8.14 5.08 -19.70
N PRO A 130 8.44 6.16 -20.46
CA PRO A 130 9.81 6.47 -20.89
C PRO A 130 10.74 6.63 -19.69
N GLU A 131 12.03 6.32 -19.89
CA GLU A 131 13.02 6.33 -18.79
C GLU A 131 13.08 7.67 -18.05
N ALA A 132 12.98 8.81 -18.77
CA ALA A 132 13.01 10.16 -18.18
C ALA A 132 11.86 10.44 -17.19
N GLU A 133 10.75 9.71 -17.30
CA GLU A 133 9.54 9.90 -16.50
C GLU A 133 9.32 8.75 -15.51
N ARG A 134 10.18 7.75 -15.52
CA ARG A 134 9.98 6.51 -14.76
C ARG A 134 9.88 6.78 -13.27
N GLU A 135 10.71 7.66 -12.73
CA GLU A 135 10.66 8.02 -11.30
C GLU A 135 9.43 8.85 -10.92
N LEU A 136 8.90 9.68 -11.84
CA LEU A 136 7.62 10.38 -11.63
C LEU A 136 6.48 9.39 -11.39
N TRP A 137 6.30 8.43 -12.30
CA TRP A 137 5.24 7.42 -12.20
C TRP A 137 5.41 6.51 -10.99
N ARG A 138 6.65 6.13 -10.69
CA ARG A 138 6.99 5.38 -9.47
C ARG A 138 6.60 6.16 -8.21
N GLY A 139 6.86 7.47 -8.18
CA GLY A 139 6.49 8.35 -7.08
C GLY A 139 4.98 8.37 -6.85
N LEU A 140 4.18 8.54 -7.90
CA LEU A 140 2.73 8.47 -7.82
C LEU A 140 2.22 7.12 -7.30
N ALA A 141 2.76 6.01 -7.81
CA ALA A 141 2.40 4.67 -7.34
C ALA A 141 2.76 4.46 -5.85
N GLN A 142 3.86 5.06 -5.38
CA GLN A 142 4.27 5.03 -3.97
C GLN A 142 3.34 5.85 -3.07
N LEU A 143 2.89 7.03 -3.52
CA LEU A 143 1.92 7.83 -2.77
C LEU A 143 0.59 7.07 -2.58
N ALA A 144 0.07 6.45 -3.64
CA ALA A 144 -1.17 5.67 -3.58
C ALA A 144 -1.07 4.46 -2.62
N VAL A 145 0.02 3.69 -2.69
CA VAL A 145 0.21 2.57 -1.74
C VAL A 145 0.56 3.06 -0.33
N GLY A 146 1.19 4.22 -0.17
CA GLY A 146 1.36 4.89 1.12
C GLY A 146 0.02 5.22 1.79
N LEU A 147 -0.92 5.80 1.04
CA LEU A 147 -2.30 6.03 1.49
C LEU A 147 -3.01 4.71 1.82
N THR A 148 -2.78 3.64 1.05
CA THR A 148 -3.32 2.30 1.38
C THR A 148 -2.84 1.84 2.76
N HIS A 149 -1.57 2.01 3.08
CA HIS A 149 -1.02 1.63 4.39
C HIS A 149 -1.59 2.51 5.52
N ALA A 150 -1.67 3.82 5.30
CA ALA A 150 -2.31 4.76 6.22
C ALA A 150 -3.76 4.37 6.52
N ALA A 151 -4.56 4.08 5.48
CA ALA A 151 -5.96 3.66 5.62
C ALA A 151 -6.12 2.29 6.28
N ARG A 152 -5.04 1.50 6.31
CA ARG A 152 -4.98 0.23 7.03
C ARG A 152 -4.54 0.38 8.50
N GLY A 153 -4.25 1.59 8.96
CA GLY A 153 -3.71 1.84 10.31
C GLY A 153 -2.22 1.53 10.45
N ASN A 154 -1.50 1.30 9.36
CA ASN A 154 -0.05 1.13 9.38
C ASN A 154 0.62 2.48 9.14
N ALA A 155 0.68 3.30 10.19
CA ALA A 155 1.26 4.65 10.14
C ALA A 155 2.74 4.62 9.71
N VAL A 156 3.55 3.75 10.32
CA VAL A 156 4.99 3.64 10.02
C VAL A 156 5.23 3.30 8.54
N GLY A 157 4.54 2.29 8.03
CA GLY A 157 4.63 1.88 6.64
C GLY A 157 4.07 2.92 5.67
N GLY A 158 2.97 3.58 6.05
CA GLY A 158 2.37 4.68 5.30
C GLY A 158 3.35 5.84 5.13
N THR A 159 3.90 6.34 6.23
CA THR A 159 4.90 7.43 6.25
C THR A 159 6.11 7.08 5.40
N ALA A 160 6.70 5.90 5.59
CA ALA A 160 7.88 5.50 4.82
C ALA A 160 7.64 5.43 3.30
N LEU A 161 6.44 5.07 2.85
CA LEU A 161 6.08 5.04 1.44
C LEU A 161 5.76 6.44 0.89
N LEU A 162 5.05 7.26 1.66
CA LEU A 162 4.75 8.66 1.34
C LEU A 162 6.05 9.48 1.18
N ASP A 163 7.01 9.33 2.08
CA ASP A 163 8.30 10.03 2.02
C ASP A 163 9.13 9.63 0.81
N ARG A 164 9.14 8.34 0.45
CA ARG A 164 9.81 7.86 -0.77
C ARG A 164 9.14 8.40 -2.03
N GLY A 165 7.81 8.37 -2.08
CA GLY A 165 7.06 8.91 -3.22
C GLY A 165 7.30 10.40 -3.39
N THR A 166 7.29 11.15 -2.29
CA THR A 166 7.62 12.58 -2.23
C THR A 166 9.02 12.84 -2.77
N SER A 167 10.01 12.05 -2.35
CA SER A 167 11.40 12.17 -2.80
C SER A 167 11.55 11.90 -4.31
N ALA A 168 10.79 10.95 -4.85
CA ALA A 168 10.78 10.64 -6.28
C ALA A 168 10.09 11.74 -7.12
N LEU A 169 9.08 12.41 -6.57
CA LEU A 169 8.36 13.49 -7.24
C LEU A 169 9.07 14.85 -7.17
N ALA A 170 9.85 15.10 -6.11
CA ALA A 170 10.48 16.40 -5.87
C ALA A 170 11.26 16.99 -7.08
N PRO A 171 12.01 16.20 -7.87
CA PRO A 171 12.70 16.72 -9.06
C PRO A 171 11.79 17.28 -10.16
N TYR A 172 10.49 16.94 -10.13
CA TYR A 172 9.51 17.36 -11.14
C TYR A 172 8.67 18.56 -10.72
N ALA A 173 8.96 19.18 -9.57
CA ALA A 173 8.13 20.24 -9.00
C ALA A 173 7.95 21.47 -9.91
N ASP A 174 8.98 21.85 -10.67
CA ASP A 174 8.97 23.03 -11.53
C ASP A 174 8.43 22.77 -12.94
N ALA A 175 8.39 21.51 -13.38
CA ALA A 175 8.08 21.13 -14.75
C ALA A 175 7.42 19.74 -14.83
N ALA A 176 6.32 19.57 -14.09
CA ALA A 176 5.57 18.32 -14.08
C ALA A 176 4.88 18.08 -15.44
N PRO A 177 5.13 16.94 -16.11
CA PRO A 177 4.41 16.60 -17.33
C PRO A 177 2.94 16.26 -17.03
N TYR A 178 2.10 16.25 -18.06
CA TYR A 178 0.70 15.77 -18.00
C TYR A 178 -0.24 16.54 -17.06
N GLY A 179 0.15 17.74 -16.61
CA GLY A 179 -0.63 18.55 -15.69
C GLY A 179 -0.71 17.97 -14.27
N ILE A 180 0.27 17.13 -13.88
CA ILE A 180 0.35 16.55 -12.54
C ILE A 180 0.60 17.66 -11.51
N ASP A 181 -0.18 17.69 -10.44
CA ASP A 181 -0.02 18.67 -9.35
C ASP A 181 1.06 18.22 -8.37
N VAL A 182 2.32 18.26 -8.81
CA VAL A 182 3.45 17.83 -7.96
C VAL A 182 3.50 18.65 -6.68
N ALA A 183 3.34 19.98 -6.77
CA ALA A 183 3.36 20.85 -5.59
C ALA A 183 2.27 20.47 -4.58
N GLY A 184 1.03 20.28 -5.04
CA GLY A 184 -0.09 19.84 -4.20
C GLY A 184 0.13 18.46 -3.60
N LEU A 185 0.67 17.50 -4.37
CA LEU A 185 0.99 16.16 -3.88
C LEU A 185 2.08 16.15 -2.80
N LEU A 186 3.12 16.96 -2.95
CA LEU A 186 4.18 17.10 -1.94
C LEU A 186 3.62 17.73 -0.65
N ALA A 187 2.74 18.74 -0.76
CA ALA A 187 2.09 19.36 0.38
C ALA A 187 1.14 18.40 1.10
N TRP A 188 0.29 17.71 0.35
CA TRP A 188 -0.63 16.68 0.84
C TRP A 188 0.12 15.57 1.59
N SER A 189 1.21 15.08 1.01
CA SER A 189 2.02 14.01 1.60
C SER A 189 2.59 14.42 2.96
N ARG A 190 3.18 15.62 3.07
CA ARG A 190 3.69 16.17 4.34
C ARG A 190 2.60 16.33 5.39
N GLU A 191 1.41 16.79 5.01
CA GLU A 191 0.30 16.93 5.94
C GLU A 191 -0.16 15.57 6.46
N LEU A 192 -0.32 14.60 5.57
CA LEU A 192 -0.73 13.24 5.94
C LEU A 192 0.30 12.58 6.85
N THR A 193 1.60 12.66 6.54
CA THR A 193 2.64 12.07 7.41
C THR A 193 2.65 12.73 8.80
N GLY A 194 2.43 14.04 8.89
CA GLY A 194 2.26 14.74 10.17
C GLY A 194 1.07 14.24 10.98
N ARG A 195 -0.06 13.94 10.32
CA ARG A 195 -1.26 13.38 10.96
C ARG A 195 -1.07 11.95 11.44
N LEU A 196 -0.29 11.13 10.73
CA LEU A 196 -0.07 9.72 11.08
C LEU A 196 0.71 9.52 12.39
N THR A 197 1.40 10.55 12.88
CA THR A 197 2.03 10.55 14.20
C THR A 197 0.96 10.54 15.31
N GLY A 198 0.58 9.35 15.77
CA GLY A 198 -0.32 9.16 16.92
C GLY A 198 -1.80 8.91 16.59
N SER A 199 -2.16 8.71 15.32
CA SER A 199 -3.54 8.45 14.89
C SER A 199 -3.73 7.02 14.34
N GLY A 200 -4.98 6.55 14.37
CA GLY A 200 -5.38 5.25 13.81
C GLY A 200 -5.49 5.27 12.28
N ALA A 201 -6.21 4.30 11.71
CA ALA A 201 -6.49 4.27 10.28
C ALA A 201 -7.15 5.56 9.79
N VAL A 202 -6.72 6.07 8.62
CA VAL A 202 -7.34 7.25 7.99
C VAL A 202 -8.43 6.85 7.00
N PRO A 203 -9.51 7.65 6.84
CA PRO A 203 -10.50 7.42 5.80
C PRO A 203 -9.89 7.66 4.40
N ALA A 204 -9.77 6.61 3.59
CA ALA A 204 -9.02 6.66 2.33
C ALA A 204 -9.59 7.67 1.32
N ALA A 205 -10.91 7.66 1.10
CA ALA A 205 -11.58 8.55 0.14
C ALA A 205 -11.46 10.03 0.55
N GLU A 206 -11.70 10.33 1.83
CA GLU A 206 -11.61 11.69 2.37
C GLU A 206 -10.17 12.22 2.42
N THR A 207 -9.19 11.30 2.45
CA THR A 207 -7.77 11.64 2.47
C THR A 207 -7.15 11.60 1.06
N ALA A 208 -7.94 11.32 0.01
CA ALA A 208 -7.43 11.19 -1.35
C ALA A 208 -6.81 12.50 -1.87
N PRO A 209 -5.61 12.45 -2.49
CA PRO A 209 -5.03 13.63 -3.12
C PRO A 209 -5.69 13.96 -4.46
N ARG A 210 -5.43 15.17 -4.94
CA ARG A 210 -5.63 15.53 -6.35
C ARG A 210 -4.35 15.26 -7.13
N LEU A 211 -4.44 14.40 -8.15
CA LEU A 211 -3.28 14.01 -8.97
C LEU A 211 -2.92 15.07 -10.01
N ARG A 212 -3.89 15.86 -10.47
CA ARG A 212 -3.71 16.89 -11.50
C ARG A 212 -4.14 18.24 -10.97
N THR A 213 -3.52 19.30 -11.48
CA THR A 213 -3.97 20.65 -11.20
C THR A 213 -5.39 20.78 -11.73
N THR A 214 -6.31 21.28 -10.92
CA THR A 214 -7.57 21.80 -11.45
C THR A 214 -7.17 23.02 -12.25
N GLY A 215 -7.12 22.89 -13.58
CA GLY A 215 -6.92 24.04 -14.44
C GLY A 215 -7.90 25.11 -14.00
N ASP A 216 -7.39 26.30 -13.71
CA ASP A 216 -8.24 27.46 -13.50
C ASP A 216 -9.03 27.63 -14.81
N THR A 217 -10.26 27.14 -14.84
CA THR A 217 -11.24 27.50 -15.86
C THR A 217 -11.65 28.95 -15.60
N THR A 218 -10.70 29.87 -15.67
CA THR A 218 -10.93 31.28 -15.96
C THR A 218 -10.86 31.44 -17.49
N GLU A 219 -11.70 30.69 -18.20
CA GLU A 219 -12.07 31.05 -19.56
C GLU A 219 -12.90 32.34 -19.50
N ASN A 220 -12.23 33.45 -19.80
CA ASN A 220 -12.67 34.41 -20.80
C ASN A 220 -14.14 34.86 -20.67
N ARG A 221 -14.42 35.80 -19.76
CA ARG A 221 -15.63 36.63 -19.86
C ARG A 221 -15.42 37.60 -21.03
N PRO A 222 -16.19 37.53 -22.12
CA PRO A 222 -16.11 38.55 -23.15
C PRO A 222 -16.58 39.88 -22.55
N THR A 223 -15.72 40.88 -22.61
CA THR A 223 -16.10 42.28 -22.41
C THR A 223 -17.15 42.64 -23.45
N ALA A 224 -18.37 42.92 -22.98
CA ALA A 224 -19.39 43.63 -23.73
C ALA A 224 -19.38 45.10 -23.29
#